data_AF-A0A0Q8N5I1-F1
#
_entry.id   AF-A0A0Q8N5I1-F1
#
_cell.length_a   1.000
_cell.length_b   1.000
_cell.length_c   1.000
_cell.angle_alpha   90.00
_cell.angle_beta   90.00
_cell.angle_gamma   90.00
#
_symmetry.space_group_name_H-M   'P 1'
#
loop_
_entity.id
_entity.type
_entity.pdbx_description
1 polymer ?
#
loop_
_entity_poly.entity_id
_entity_poly.type
_entity_poly.pdbx_seq_one_letter_code
_entity_poly.pdbx_strand_id
1 'polypeptide(L)'
;MKTKIEKSKAAFLLIAAANLFVAVIAFFVLPPKFFYDAAIIAYDKINEIGYIGSYPVSILLYKISGLRYLPFPVIALIQFPLLMYILYKIGIPDEFEKLTVKNMLVYMGILMIAIFMSMPSKEFITFLYVSPIVFMCLNQQVSLKKTIICSILLLLIFGVFFRPYYLLIPVIGVGMYLVSLISFKSKTITTIFYGLLIAVFLSFSHGIIKGKYLSEISRELVNSDRVGSSDANSIIISPVKTDTWYGETIGIFYGFFTVNIPLNGLKHILSPQIVIFIIWQLLLFYILLVRFAKCLADRKKYSKELLVLLIIFAFFIVQGVFEPDLGTAVRHKMGVFPLIYFALYYESFRKELQ
;
A
#
# COMPACT_ATOMS: atom_id res chain seq x y z
N MET A 1 41.84 3.10 -10.91
CA MET A 1 40.56 3.19 -11.64
C MET A 1 39.50 3.72 -10.67
N LYS A 2 39.16 5.02 -10.69
CA LYS A 2 38.15 5.58 -9.79
C LYS A 2 36.77 5.35 -10.41
N THR A 3 36.06 4.32 -9.95
CA THR A 3 34.63 4.14 -10.22
C THR A 3 33.88 5.32 -9.60
N LYS A 4 33.59 6.35 -10.41
CA LYS A 4 32.71 7.45 -9.99
C LYS A 4 31.30 6.88 -9.87
N ILE A 5 30.82 6.73 -8.64
CA ILE A 5 29.41 6.42 -8.38
C ILE A 5 28.58 7.62 -8.83
N GLU A 6 27.51 7.38 -9.59
CA GLU A 6 26.55 8.42 -9.97
C GLU A 6 25.91 9.07 -8.74
N LYS A 7 25.63 10.37 -8.82
CA LYS A 7 25.09 11.13 -7.68
C LYS A 7 23.77 10.57 -7.17
N SER A 8 22.88 10.15 -8.08
CA SER A 8 21.59 9.54 -7.76
C SER A 8 21.74 8.23 -6.99
N LYS A 9 22.63 7.34 -7.46
CA LYS A 9 22.97 6.06 -6.79
C LYS A 9 23.58 6.30 -5.41
N ALA A 10 24.50 7.25 -5.30
CA ALA A 10 25.10 7.62 -4.02
C ALA A 10 24.04 8.16 -3.05
N ALA A 11 23.14 9.04 -3.51
CA ALA A 11 22.05 9.57 -2.69
C ALA A 11 21.09 8.48 -2.21
N PHE A 12 20.71 7.53 -3.07
CA PHE A 12 19.90 6.38 -2.69
C PHE A 12 20.57 5.54 -1.60
N LEU A 13 21.85 5.20 -1.77
CA LEU A 13 22.59 4.42 -0.79
C LEU A 13 22.77 5.16 0.54
N LEU A 14 22.99 6.47 0.52
CA LEU A 14 23.08 7.31 1.73
C LEU A 14 21.74 7.35 2.47
N ILE A 15 20.63 7.54 1.75
CA ILE A 15 19.28 7.55 2.34
C ILE A 15 18.95 6.16 2.90
N ALA A 16 19.28 5.09 2.17
CA ALA A 16 19.11 3.73 2.65
C ALA A 16 19.95 3.46 3.91
N ALA A 17 21.21 3.88 3.95
CA ALA A 17 22.07 3.71 5.12
C ALA A 17 21.57 4.51 6.34
N ALA A 18 21.15 5.76 6.14
CA ALA A 18 20.57 6.57 7.20
C ALA A 18 19.27 5.96 7.75
N ASN A 19 18.41 5.44 6.88
CA ASN A 19 17.16 4.81 7.29
C ASN A 19 17.35 3.40 7.86
N LEU A 20 18.44 2.70 7.52
CA LEU A 20 18.82 1.47 8.20
C LEU A 20 19.16 1.74 9.68
N PHE A 21 19.84 2.84 9.96
CA PHE A 21 20.09 3.27 11.35
C PHE A 21 18.78 3.56 12.07
N VAL A 22 17.83 4.26 11.42
CA VAL A 22 16.48 4.48 11.95
C VAL A 22 15.76 3.15 12.19
N ALA A 23 15.83 2.20 11.26
CA ALA A 23 15.19 0.88 11.37
C ALA A 23 15.67 0.10 12.61
N VAL A 24 16.97 0.18 12.91
CA VAL A 24 17.57 -0.46 14.10
C VAL A 24 17.16 0.27 15.39
N ILE A 25 17.18 1.60 15.37
CA ILE A 25 16.87 2.42 16.56
C ILE A 25 15.38 2.47 16.88
N ALA A 26 14.51 2.29 15.89
CA ALA A 26 13.07 2.31 16.03
C ALA A 26 12.57 1.44 17.19
N PHE A 27 13.19 0.27 17.40
CA PHE A 27 12.88 -0.62 18.52
C PHE A 27 13.02 0.05 19.90
N PHE A 28 13.99 0.93 20.08
CA PHE A 28 14.31 1.56 21.37
C PHE A 28 13.54 2.87 21.61
N VAL A 29 13.00 3.48 20.56
CA VAL A 29 12.38 4.82 20.62
C VAL A 29 10.87 4.77 20.47
N LEU A 30 10.34 3.81 19.69
CA LEU A 30 8.91 3.79 19.38
C LEU A 30 8.09 3.28 20.57
N PRO A 31 6.85 3.78 20.74
CA PRO A 31 5.92 3.26 21.74
C PRO A 31 5.53 1.78 21.49
N PRO A 32 5.15 1.02 22.54
CA PRO A 32 4.79 -0.40 22.45
C PRO A 32 3.76 -0.76 21.37
N LYS A 33 2.81 0.14 21.09
CA LYS A 33 1.75 -0.08 20.09
C LYS A 33 2.25 -0.33 18.66
N PHE A 34 3.45 0.15 18.31
CA PHE A 34 4.04 -0.12 17.00
C PHE A 34 4.44 -1.60 16.85
N PHE A 35 4.61 -2.31 17.97
CA PHE A 35 5.10 -3.69 18.02
C PHE A 35 4.01 -4.73 18.25
N TYR A 36 2.73 -4.37 18.38
CA TYR A 36 1.67 -5.34 18.67
C TYR A 36 1.54 -6.42 17.61
N ASP A 37 1.50 -6.05 16.32
CA ASP A 37 1.49 -7.02 15.21
C ASP A 37 2.75 -7.89 15.22
N ALA A 38 3.92 -7.29 15.44
CA ALA A 38 5.20 -7.99 15.48
C ALA A 38 5.26 -8.98 16.65
N ALA A 39 4.71 -8.62 17.81
CA ALA A 39 4.63 -9.46 18.99
C ALA A 39 3.70 -10.65 18.75
N ILE A 40 2.57 -10.48 18.07
CA ILE A 40 1.69 -11.60 17.69
C ILE A 40 2.46 -12.57 16.79
N ILE A 41 3.15 -12.06 15.77
CA ILE A 41 3.93 -12.88 14.82
C ILE A 41 5.10 -13.59 15.52
N ALA A 42 5.78 -12.90 16.42
CA ALA A 42 7.00 -13.38 17.09
C ALA A 42 6.73 -14.30 18.28
N TYR A 43 5.60 -14.13 18.99
CA TYR A 43 5.28 -14.94 20.17
C TYR A 43 4.22 -15.99 19.91
N ASP A 44 3.33 -15.81 18.94
CA ASP A 44 2.31 -16.81 18.54
C ASP A 44 1.58 -17.40 19.76
N LYS A 45 1.11 -16.53 20.64
CA LYS A 45 0.55 -16.93 21.94
C LYS A 45 -0.68 -17.84 21.82
N ILE A 46 -1.35 -17.80 20.66
CA ILE A 46 -2.61 -18.48 20.38
C ILE A 46 -2.37 -19.74 19.49
N ASN A 47 -1.12 -20.04 19.10
CA ASN A 47 -0.77 -21.14 18.19
C ASN A 47 -1.56 -21.08 16.87
N GLU A 48 -1.56 -19.91 16.23
CA GLU A 48 -2.33 -19.65 15.00
C GLU A 48 -1.59 -20.09 13.72
N ILE A 49 -0.46 -20.81 13.83
CA ILE A 49 0.32 -21.26 12.66
C ILE A 49 -0.57 -22.00 11.67
N GLY A 50 -0.51 -21.60 10.40
CA GLY A 50 -1.29 -22.21 9.35
C GLY A 50 -0.98 -21.66 7.96
N TYR A 51 -1.64 -22.23 6.96
CA TYR A 51 -1.42 -21.92 5.55
C TYR A 51 -2.42 -20.90 4.97
N ILE A 52 -3.40 -20.48 5.77
CA ILE A 52 -4.46 -19.55 5.34
C ILE A 52 -4.59 -18.44 6.39
N GLY A 53 -4.54 -17.20 5.93
CA GLY A 53 -4.70 -16.01 6.75
C GLY A 53 -3.40 -15.26 7.01
N SER A 54 -3.51 -13.95 7.18
CA SER A 54 -2.33 -13.07 7.25
C SER A 54 -1.42 -13.34 8.46
N TYR A 55 -1.98 -13.60 9.65
CA TYR A 55 -1.20 -13.97 10.83
C TYR A 55 -0.65 -15.40 10.74
N PRO A 56 -1.46 -16.45 10.48
CA PRO A 56 -1.00 -17.83 10.36
C PRO A 56 0.21 -18.01 9.42
N VAL A 57 0.10 -17.46 8.22
CA VAL A 57 1.14 -17.56 7.18
C VAL A 57 2.37 -16.74 7.56
N SER A 58 2.19 -15.57 8.18
CA SER A 58 3.32 -14.76 8.66
C SER A 58 4.10 -15.51 9.72
N ILE A 59 3.42 -16.02 10.75
CA ILE A 59 4.07 -16.77 11.84
C ILE A 59 4.84 -17.97 11.27
N LEU A 60 4.22 -18.72 10.34
CA LEU A 60 4.87 -19.84 9.65
C LEU A 60 6.15 -19.41 8.93
N LEU A 61 6.11 -18.32 8.16
CA LEU A 61 7.27 -17.80 7.44
C LEU A 61 8.40 -17.37 8.37
N TYR A 62 8.09 -16.61 9.44
CA TYR A 62 9.10 -16.18 10.41
C TYR A 62 9.65 -17.34 11.24
N LYS A 63 8.86 -18.40 11.48
CA LYS A 63 9.30 -19.62 12.15
C LYS A 63 10.26 -20.43 11.26
N ILE A 64 9.90 -20.68 9.99
CA ILE A 64 10.72 -21.45 9.05
C ILE A 64 12.03 -20.72 8.74
N SER A 65 11.99 -19.41 8.55
CA SER A 65 13.18 -18.60 8.29
C SER A 65 14.10 -18.41 9.51
N GLY A 66 13.66 -18.81 10.70
CA GLY A 66 14.37 -18.57 11.96
C GLY A 66 14.36 -17.11 12.45
N LEU A 67 13.86 -16.18 11.62
CA LEU A 67 13.82 -14.75 11.94
C LEU A 67 12.99 -14.44 13.19
N ARG A 68 11.99 -15.26 13.50
CA ARG A 68 11.15 -15.14 14.69
C ARG A 68 11.94 -15.15 16.01
N TYR A 69 13.09 -15.81 16.05
CA TYR A 69 13.91 -15.97 17.26
C TYR A 69 14.97 -14.87 17.42
N LEU A 70 15.11 -13.97 16.45
CA LEU A 70 16.10 -12.91 16.48
C LEU A 70 15.53 -11.66 17.19
N PRO A 71 16.38 -10.86 17.86
CA PRO A 71 15.99 -9.55 18.34
C PRO A 71 15.52 -8.65 17.18
N PHE A 72 14.50 -7.82 17.41
CA PHE A 72 13.94 -6.95 16.35
C PHE A 72 14.99 -6.06 15.65
N PRO A 73 15.97 -5.46 16.35
CA PRO A 73 17.05 -4.74 15.68
C PRO A 73 17.86 -5.59 14.67
N VAL A 74 18.04 -6.88 14.94
CA VAL A 74 18.73 -7.80 14.02
C VAL A 74 17.84 -8.13 12.82
N ILE A 75 16.54 -8.29 13.04
CA ILE A 75 15.57 -8.47 11.95
C ILE A 75 15.57 -7.23 11.03
N ALA A 76 15.64 -6.02 11.59
CA ALA A 76 15.76 -4.77 10.83
C ALA A 76 16.98 -4.78 9.88
N LEU A 77 18.13 -5.27 10.36
CA LEU A 77 19.36 -5.40 9.57
C LEU A 77 19.25 -6.38 8.40
N ILE A 78 18.24 -7.25 8.39
CA ILE A 78 18.00 -8.22 7.32
C ILE A 78 16.90 -7.71 6.39
N GLN A 79 15.74 -7.35 6.95
CA GLN A 79 14.56 -7.01 6.19
C GLN A 79 14.71 -5.70 5.44
N PHE A 80 15.16 -4.64 6.12
CA PHE A 80 15.23 -3.32 5.49
C PHE A 80 16.20 -3.30 4.30
N PRO A 81 17.44 -3.84 4.40
CA PRO A 81 18.33 -3.92 3.24
C PRO A 81 17.77 -4.74 2.09
N LEU A 82 17.04 -5.82 2.37
CA LEU A 82 16.39 -6.61 1.32
C LEU A 82 15.34 -5.78 0.56
N LEU A 83 14.51 -5.01 1.27
CA LEU A 83 13.51 -4.13 0.64
C LEU A 83 14.19 -3.03 -0.19
N MET A 84 15.26 -2.43 0.33
CA MET A 84 16.03 -1.42 -0.40
C MET A 84 16.73 -2.01 -1.62
N TYR A 85 17.22 -3.24 -1.54
CA TYR A 85 17.79 -3.96 -2.68
C TYR A 85 16.75 -4.18 -3.78
N ILE A 86 15.50 -4.47 -3.42
CA ILE A 86 14.41 -4.58 -4.40
C ILE A 86 14.14 -3.23 -5.07
N LEU A 87 14.04 -2.14 -4.32
CA LEU A 87 13.88 -0.80 -4.92
C LEU A 87 15.07 -0.43 -5.82
N TYR A 88 16.29 -0.77 -5.40
CA TYR A 88 17.49 -0.63 -6.22
C TYR A 88 17.39 -1.40 -7.54
N LYS A 89 16.85 -2.64 -7.51
CA LYS A 89 16.63 -3.47 -8.71
C LYS A 89 15.49 -2.98 -9.60
N ILE A 90 14.50 -2.28 -9.04
CA ILE A 90 13.47 -1.60 -9.83
C ILE A 90 14.10 -0.45 -10.63
N GLY A 91 15.11 0.21 -10.06
CA GLY A 91 15.89 1.26 -10.71
C GLY A 91 15.95 2.54 -9.87
N ILE A 92 16.99 3.33 -10.05
CA ILE A 92 17.16 4.63 -9.39
C ILE A 92 17.09 5.71 -10.46
N PRO A 93 16.17 6.68 -10.37
CA PRO A 93 16.03 7.73 -11.37
C PRO A 93 17.26 8.66 -11.39
N ASP A 94 17.64 9.16 -12.57
CA ASP A 94 18.84 10.00 -12.78
C ASP A 94 18.96 11.21 -11.86
N GLU A 95 17.82 11.80 -11.47
CA GLU A 95 17.75 12.99 -10.63
C GLU A 95 17.29 12.67 -9.21
N PHE A 96 17.52 11.43 -8.73
CA PHE A 96 17.07 11.01 -7.41
C PHE A 96 17.59 11.97 -6.33
N GLU A 97 18.83 12.44 -6.42
CA GLU A 97 19.47 13.31 -5.43
C GLU A 97 18.83 14.70 -5.28
N LYS A 98 18.06 15.17 -6.27
CA LYS A 98 17.46 16.51 -6.24
C LYS A 98 16.29 16.53 -5.25
N LEU A 99 16.15 17.63 -4.48
CA LEU A 99 15.03 17.84 -3.55
C LEU A 99 13.76 18.28 -4.29
N THR A 100 13.20 17.41 -5.13
CA THR A 100 11.89 17.62 -5.77
C THR A 100 10.77 17.08 -4.87
N VAL A 101 9.54 17.58 -5.04
CA VAL A 101 8.36 17.09 -4.30
C VAL A 101 8.21 15.57 -4.42
N LYS A 102 8.38 15.04 -5.64
CA LYS A 102 8.35 13.60 -5.91
C LYS A 102 9.43 12.82 -5.13
N ASN A 103 10.66 13.31 -5.11
CA ASN A 103 11.75 12.63 -4.41
C ASN A 103 11.56 12.71 -2.89
N MET A 104 11.12 13.87 -2.35
CA MET A 104 10.81 14.01 -0.93
C MET A 104 9.72 13.02 -0.47
N LEU A 105 8.68 12.79 -1.29
CA LEU A 105 7.68 11.75 -1.01
C LEU A 105 8.28 10.36 -0.90
N VAL A 106 9.24 10.04 -1.76
CA VAL A 106 9.89 8.74 -1.80
C VAL A 106 10.86 8.58 -0.64
N TYR A 107 11.57 9.64 -0.27
CA TYR A 107 12.44 9.65 0.91
C TYR A 107 11.63 9.41 2.19
N MET A 108 10.48 10.08 2.32
CA MET A 108 9.54 9.82 3.42
C MET A 108 8.97 8.40 3.35
N GLY A 109 8.70 7.86 2.16
CA GLY A 109 8.29 6.47 1.98
C GLY A 109 9.34 5.48 2.48
N ILE A 110 10.62 5.71 2.17
CA ILE A 110 11.74 4.89 2.66
C ILE A 110 11.85 4.97 4.19
N LEU A 111 11.66 6.16 4.78
CA LEU A 111 11.60 6.34 6.22
C LEU A 111 10.44 5.56 6.86
N MET A 112 9.25 5.60 6.26
CA MET A 112 8.10 4.84 6.76
C MET A 112 8.29 3.32 6.62
N ILE A 113 8.96 2.86 5.56
CA ILE A 113 9.38 1.45 5.44
C ILE A 113 10.32 1.08 6.59
N ALA A 114 11.29 1.94 6.93
CA ALA A 114 12.18 1.71 8.07
C ALA A 114 11.44 1.64 9.42
N ILE A 115 10.37 2.41 9.60
CA ILE A 115 9.57 2.43 10.83
C ILE A 115 8.65 1.20 10.92
N PHE A 116 7.92 0.89 9.84
CA PHE A 116 6.84 -0.11 9.88
C PHE A 116 7.27 -1.54 9.52
N MET A 117 8.44 -1.70 8.89
CA MET A 117 8.89 -2.99 8.33
C MET A 117 10.28 -3.40 8.81
N SER A 118 10.78 -2.76 9.88
CA SER A 118 12.02 -3.13 10.59
C SER A 118 11.84 -4.26 11.61
N MET A 119 10.65 -4.82 11.68
CA MET A 119 10.26 -5.87 12.62
C MET A 119 9.32 -6.85 11.92
N PRO A 120 9.07 -8.05 12.49
CA PRO A 120 8.16 -9.01 11.90
C PRO A 120 6.82 -8.38 11.52
N SER A 121 6.57 -8.32 10.22
CA SER A 121 5.44 -7.59 9.66
C SER A 121 4.83 -8.34 8.48
N LYS A 122 3.50 -8.29 8.39
CA LYS A 122 2.74 -8.76 7.24
C LYS A 122 3.04 -7.92 5.99
N GLU A 123 3.43 -6.66 6.17
CA GLU A 123 3.74 -5.78 5.04
C GLU A 123 5.03 -6.13 4.35
N PHE A 124 6.01 -6.68 5.08
CA PHE A 124 7.22 -7.23 4.49
C PHE A 124 6.88 -8.28 3.44
N ILE A 125 5.97 -9.20 3.78
CA ILE A 125 5.48 -10.24 2.86
C ILE A 125 4.71 -9.60 1.70
N THR A 126 3.80 -8.65 1.98
CA THR A 126 3.08 -7.91 0.92
C THR A 126 4.03 -7.26 -0.07
N PHE A 127 5.07 -6.57 0.41
CA PHE A 127 6.05 -5.87 -0.41
C PHE A 127 6.75 -6.83 -1.35
N LEU A 128 7.31 -7.92 -0.82
CA LEU A 128 7.96 -8.97 -1.62
C LEU A 128 7.00 -9.56 -2.65
N TYR A 129 5.74 -9.78 -2.25
CA TYR A 129 4.75 -10.43 -3.08
C TYR A 129 4.29 -9.57 -4.26
N VAL A 130 4.20 -8.24 -4.09
CA VAL A 130 3.80 -7.34 -5.18
C VAL A 130 4.95 -6.92 -6.09
N SER A 131 6.21 -7.01 -5.65
CA SER A 131 7.39 -6.65 -6.46
C SER A 131 7.49 -7.35 -7.81
N PRO A 132 7.17 -8.66 -7.96
CA PRO A 132 7.13 -9.33 -9.27
C PRO A 132 6.27 -8.63 -10.32
N ILE A 133 5.17 -7.99 -9.92
CA ILE A 133 4.31 -7.21 -10.85
C ILE A 133 5.13 -6.08 -11.50
N VAL A 134 5.93 -5.37 -10.70
CA VAL A 134 6.79 -4.29 -11.18
C VAL A 134 7.88 -4.83 -12.11
N PHE A 135 8.55 -5.93 -11.74
CA PHE A 135 9.60 -6.53 -12.58
C PHE A 135 9.07 -7.00 -13.94
N MET A 136 7.86 -7.57 -13.99
CA MET A 136 7.20 -7.90 -15.26
C MET A 136 6.84 -6.65 -16.08
N CYS A 137 6.53 -5.53 -15.41
CA CYS A 137 6.26 -4.27 -16.09
C CYS A 137 7.53 -3.69 -16.72
N LEU A 138 8.66 -3.73 -16.00
CA LEU A 138 9.96 -3.26 -16.49
C LEU A 138 10.55 -4.12 -17.60
N ASN A 139 10.31 -5.44 -17.56
CA ASN A 139 10.88 -6.34 -18.55
C ASN A 139 10.17 -6.21 -19.92
N GLN A 140 10.89 -5.71 -20.93
CA GLN A 140 10.37 -5.54 -22.29
C GLN A 140 10.05 -6.87 -23.01
N GLN A 141 10.73 -7.96 -22.64
CA GLN A 141 10.51 -9.28 -23.24
C GLN A 141 9.17 -9.89 -22.79
N VAL A 142 8.61 -9.42 -21.67
CA VAL A 142 7.31 -9.86 -21.17
C VAL A 142 6.20 -9.05 -21.83
N SER A 143 5.36 -9.73 -22.60
CA SER A 143 4.21 -9.11 -23.26
C SER A 143 3.17 -8.62 -22.25
N LEU A 144 2.44 -7.55 -22.59
CA LEU A 144 1.40 -6.97 -21.74
C LEU A 144 0.35 -8.01 -21.31
N LYS A 145 -0.07 -8.91 -22.21
CA LYS A 145 -1.03 -9.98 -21.90
C LYS A 145 -0.52 -10.89 -20.77
N LYS A 146 0.75 -11.31 -20.85
CA LYS A 146 1.38 -12.12 -19.79
C LYS A 146 1.44 -11.33 -18.48
N THR A 147 1.86 -10.07 -18.53
CA THR A 147 1.89 -9.19 -17.34
C THR A 147 0.51 -9.09 -16.68
N ILE A 148 -0.57 -8.88 -17.45
CA ILE A 148 -1.94 -8.78 -16.92
C ILE A 148 -2.36 -10.10 -16.25
N ILE A 149 -2.23 -11.23 -16.95
CA ILE A 149 -2.65 -12.54 -16.45
C ILE A 149 -1.88 -12.89 -15.17
N CYS A 150 -0.56 -12.76 -15.18
CA CYS A 150 0.27 -13.05 -14.01
C CYS A 150 -0.04 -12.11 -12.84
N SER A 151 -0.28 -10.81 -13.09
CA SER A 151 -0.64 -9.86 -12.02
C SER A 151 -1.98 -10.19 -11.38
N ILE A 152 -2.99 -10.56 -12.18
CA ILE A 152 -4.29 -10.99 -11.67
C ILE A 152 -4.16 -12.28 -10.86
N LEU A 153 -3.46 -13.29 -11.38
CA LEU A 153 -3.24 -14.55 -10.67
C LEU A 153 -2.49 -14.35 -9.35
N LEU A 154 -1.44 -13.53 -9.34
CA LEU A 154 -0.73 -13.17 -8.11
C LEU A 154 -1.70 -12.54 -7.09
N LEU A 155 -2.47 -11.53 -7.47
CA LEU A 155 -3.41 -10.88 -6.54
C LEU A 155 -4.50 -11.84 -6.04
N LEU A 156 -4.99 -12.75 -6.89
CA LEU A 156 -5.98 -13.75 -6.49
C LEU A 156 -5.40 -14.78 -5.52
N ILE A 157 -4.21 -15.34 -5.80
CA ILE A 157 -3.53 -16.28 -4.91
C ILE A 157 -3.24 -15.62 -3.56
N PHE A 158 -2.70 -14.40 -3.58
CA PHE A 158 -2.48 -13.63 -2.36
C PHE A 158 -3.76 -13.36 -1.58
N GLY A 159 -4.84 -13.07 -2.32
CA GLY A 159 -6.18 -12.91 -1.79
C GLY A 159 -6.65 -14.13 -1.01
N VAL A 160 -6.60 -15.31 -1.64
CA VAL A 160 -7.08 -16.57 -1.03
C VAL A 160 -6.25 -16.95 0.20
N PHE A 161 -4.92 -16.92 0.11
CA PHE A 161 -4.06 -17.50 1.14
C PHE A 161 -3.62 -16.52 2.22
N PHE A 162 -3.53 -15.21 1.93
CA PHE A 162 -2.92 -14.24 2.84
C PHE A 162 -3.87 -13.12 3.24
N ARG A 163 -4.44 -12.39 2.29
CA ARG A 163 -5.29 -11.21 2.54
C ARG A 163 -6.59 -11.28 1.74
N PRO A 164 -7.69 -11.81 2.28
CA PRO A 164 -8.96 -12.00 1.56
C PRO A 164 -9.45 -10.78 0.77
N TYR A 165 -9.30 -9.56 1.32
CA TYR A 165 -9.72 -8.33 0.63
C TYR A 165 -8.91 -8.00 -0.64
N TYR A 166 -7.73 -8.60 -0.85
CA TYR A 166 -6.98 -8.46 -2.11
C TYR A 166 -7.70 -9.11 -3.30
N LEU A 167 -8.66 -10.03 -3.06
CA LEU A 167 -9.52 -10.58 -4.12
C LEU A 167 -10.34 -9.51 -4.82
N LEU A 168 -10.64 -8.40 -4.14
CA LEU A 168 -11.44 -7.30 -4.69
C LEU A 168 -10.63 -6.40 -5.63
N ILE A 169 -9.30 -6.33 -5.45
CA ILE A 169 -8.42 -5.48 -6.26
C ILE A 169 -8.49 -5.81 -7.76
N PRO A 170 -8.33 -7.07 -8.22
CA PRO A 170 -8.43 -7.38 -9.64
C PRO A 170 -9.84 -7.15 -10.20
N VAL A 171 -10.90 -7.42 -9.40
CA VAL A 171 -12.29 -7.20 -9.83
C VAL A 171 -12.56 -5.70 -10.06
N ILE A 172 -12.22 -4.87 -9.08
CA ILE A 172 -12.38 -3.41 -9.18
C ILE A 172 -11.47 -2.85 -10.28
N GLY A 173 -10.21 -3.29 -10.36
CA GLY A 173 -9.25 -2.83 -11.37
C GLY A 173 -9.68 -3.14 -12.81
N VAL A 174 -10.20 -4.34 -13.07
CA VAL A 174 -10.76 -4.72 -14.37
C VAL A 174 -12.00 -3.89 -14.68
N GLY A 175 -12.92 -3.73 -13.71
CA GLY A 175 -14.12 -2.91 -13.91
C GLY A 175 -13.78 -1.44 -14.20
N MET A 176 -12.82 -0.86 -13.48
CA MET A 176 -12.28 0.46 -13.76
C MET A 176 -11.69 0.55 -15.18
N TYR A 177 -10.93 -0.45 -15.62
CA TYR A 177 -10.42 -0.48 -17.00
C TYR A 177 -11.54 -0.47 -18.03
N LEU A 178 -12.58 -1.30 -17.85
CA LEU A 178 -13.74 -1.37 -18.75
C LEU A 178 -14.48 -0.03 -18.83
N VAL A 179 -14.75 0.60 -17.68
CA VAL A 179 -15.37 1.94 -17.63
C VAL A 179 -14.50 2.98 -18.32
N SER A 180 -13.17 2.87 -18.19
CA SER A 180 -12.25 3.78 -18.85
C SER A 180 -12.28 3.72 -20.38
N LEU A 181 -12.89 2.70 -20.98
CA LEU A 181 -13.07 2.60 -22.43
C LEU A 181 -14.19 3.52 -22.93
N ILE A 182 -15.13 3.87 -22.05
CA ILE A 182 -16.26 4.76 -22.36
C ILE A 182 -15.75 6.22 -22.44
N SER A 183 -16.32 7.00 -23.37
CA SER A 183 -15.96 8.40 -23.60
C SER A 183 -16.68 9.34 -22.62
N PHE A 184 -16.03 9.64 -21.49
CA PHE A 184 -16.47 10.64 -20.52
C PHE A 184 -15.65 11.92 -20.59
N LYS A 185 -16.27 13.06 -20.22
CA LYS A 185 -15.60 14.38 -20.15
C LYS A 185 -14.45 14.40 -19.14
N SER A 186 -14.63 13.77 -17.97
CA SER A 186 -13.58 13.61 -16.95
C SER A 186 -13.25 12.13 -16.72
N LYS A 187 -12.57 11.52 -17.70
CA LYS A 187 -12.31 10.07 -17.72
C LYS A 187 -11.67 9.54 -16.43
N THR A 188 -10.73 10.27 -15.84
CA THR A 188 -10.05 9.88 -14.60
C THR A 188 -11.00 9.82 -13.40
N ILE A 189 -11.73 10.90 -13.14
CA ILE A 189 -12.65 10.98 -11.99
C ILE A 189 -13.78 9.98 -12.17
N THR A 190 -14.34 9.88 -13.38
CA THR A 190 -15.40 8.92 -13.67
C THR A 190 -14.92 7.48 -13.47
N THR A 191 -13.69 7.13 -13.88
CA THR A 191 -13.15 5.79 -13.68
C THR A 191 -13.02 5.44 -12.18
N ILE A 192 -12.55 6.36 -11.35
CA ILE A 192 -12.47 6.16 -9.89
C ILE A 192 -13.87 6.07 -9.27
N PHE A 193 -14.78 6.96 -9.67
CA PHE A 193 -16.15 6.98 -9.18
C PHE A 193 -16.89 5.65 -9.45
N TYR A 194 -16.80 5.12 -10.67
CA TYR A 194 -17.37 3.81 -10.96
C TYR A 194 -16.62 2.66 -10.26
N GLY A 195 -15.32 2.80 -10.00
CA GLY A 195 -14.60 1.88 -9.12
C GLY A 195 -15.20 1.81 -7.71
N LEU A 196 -15.57 2.96 -7.14
CA LEU A 196 -16.28 3.04 -5.85
C LEU A 196 -17.68 2.40 -5.95
N LEU A 197 -18.43 2.67 -7.02
CA LEU A 197 -19.73 2.02 -7.23
C LEU A 197 -19.61 0.50 -7.31
N ILE A 198 -18.59 -0.03 -7.99
CA ILE A 198 -18.32 -1.48 -8.04
C ILE A 198 -18.07 -2.02 -6.63
N ALA A 199 -17.30 -1.30 -5.79
CA ALA A 199 -17.08 -1.70 -4.40
C ALA A 199 -18.39 -1.72 -3.59
N VAL A 200 -19.28 -0.74 -3.80
CA VAL A 200 -20.63 -0.72 -3.19
C VAL A 200 -21.44 -1.94 -3.62
N PHE A 201 -21.49 -2.25 -4.92
CA PHE A 201 -22.21 -3.43 -5.43
C PHE A 201 -21.66 -4.75 -4.87
N LEU A 202 -20.33 -4.87 -4.76
CA LEU A 202 -19.68 -6.03 -4.14
C LEU A 202 -20.05 -6.14 -2.67
N SER A 203 -20.09 -5.02 -1.95
CA SER A 203 -20.50 -5.01 -0.54
C SER A 203 -21.97 -5.38 -0.35
N PHE A 204 -22.85 -4.92 -1.22
CA PHE A 204 -24.26 -5.30 -1.21
C PHE A 204 -24.45 -6.78 -1.50
N SER A 205 -23.72 -7.32 -2.47
CA SER A 205 -23.75 -8.74 -2.78
C SER A 205 -23.29 -9.57 -1.57
N HIS A 206 -22.25 -9.12 -0.87
CA HIS A 206 -21.82 -9.74 0.38
C HIS A 206 -22.89 -9.64 1.48
N GLY A 207 -23.51 -8.46 1.66
CA GLY A 207 -24.59 -8.22 2.62
C GLY A 207 -25.79 -9.14 2.41
N ILE A 208 -26.21 -9.35 1.15
CA ILE A 208 -27.31 -10.27 0.82
C ILE A 208 -26.94 -11.72 1.14
N ILE A 209 -25.71 -12.15 0.87
CA ILE A 209 -25.27 -13.55 1.04
C ILE A 209 -24.96 -13.89 2.50
N LYS A 210 -24.35 -12.96 3.25
CA LYS A 210 -23.80 -13.18 4.61
C LYS A 210 -24.56 -12.44 5.72
N GLY A 211 -25.51 -11.58 5.36
CA GLY A 211 -26.31 -10.80 6.30
C GLY A 211 -25.63 -9.54 6.85
N LYS A 212 -24.37 -9.26 6.49
CA LYS A 212 -23.60 -8.08 6.93
C LYS A 212 -22.78 -7.47 5.80
N TYR A 213 -22.72 -6.15 5.75
CA TYR A 213 -21.96 -5.43 4.72
C TYR A 213 -20.46 -5.42 5.01
N LEU A 214 -19.63 -5.21 3.98
CA LEU A 214 -18.16 -5.31 4.12
C LEU A 214 -17.58 -4.31 5.12
N SER A 215 -18.04 -3.04 5.14
CA SER A 215 -17.49 -2.05 6.07
C SER A 215 -17.95 -2.27 7.52
N GLU A 216 -19.11 -2.91 7.72
CA GLU A 216 -19.65 -3.28 9.04
C GLU A 216 -18.78 -4.33 9.75
N ILE A 217 -18.50 -5.46 9.09
CA ILE A 217 -17.71 -6.57 9.66
C ILE A 217 -16.21 -6.29 9.72
N SER A 218 -15.72 -5.26 9.03
CA SER A 218 -14.30 -4.91 9.03
C SER A 218 -14.03 -3.69 9.91
N ARG A 219 -14.18 -2.50 9.34
CA ARG A 219 -13.85 -1.24 9.99
C ARG A 219 -14.65 -1.01 11.26
N GLU A 220 -15.97 -1.08 11.19
CA GLU A 220 -16.82 -0.70 12.32
C GLU A 220 -16.70 -1.70 13.48
N LEU A 221 -16.59 -3.00 13.19
CA LEU A 221 -16.34 -4.03 14.20
C LEU A 221 -14.97 -3.85 14.90
N VAL A 222 -13.91 -3.55 14.16
CA VAL A 222 -12.58 -3.31 14.78
C VAL A 222 -12.58 -2.01 15.57
N ASN A 223 -13.37 -1.02 15.14
CA ASN A 223 -13.43 0.29 15.75
C ASN A 223 -14.29 0.31 17.02
N SER A 224 -15.33 -0.53 17.14
CA SER A 224 -16.19 -0.59 18.33
C SER A 224 -15.41 -0.89 19.60
N ASP A 225 -14.37 -1.73 19.51
CA ASP A 225 -13.52 -2.12 20.65
C ASP A 225 -12.45 -1.07 20.98
N ARG A 226 -12.31 -0.04 20.12
CA ARG A 226 -11.27 0.99 20.21
C ARG A 226 -11.82 2.38 20.57
N VAL A 227 -13.14 2.57 20.52
CA VAL A 227 -13.78 3.84 20.90
C VAL A 227 -13.46 4.17 22.36
N GLY A 228 -12.83 5.32 22.59
CA GLY A 228 -12.41 5.77 23.94
C GLY A 228 -10.98 5.40 24.33
N SER A 229 -10.24 4.66 23.50
CA SER A 229 -8.81 4.41 23.71
C SER A 229 -7.96 5.63 23.35
N SER A 230 -6.98 5.99 24.19
CA SER A 230 -5.98 7.03 23.90
C SER A 230 -5.12 6.75 22.67
N ASP A 231 -5.08 5.49 22.22
CA ASP A 231 -4.33 5.05 21.05
C ASP A 231 -5.13 5.12 19.74
N ALA A 232 -6.42 5.43 19.79
CA ALA A 232 -7.33 5.45 18.64
C ALA A 232 -7.60 6.86 18.08
N ASN A 233 -6.68 7.81 18.29
CA ASN A 233 -6.91 9.22 17.91
C ASN A 233 -7.13 9.44 16.41
N SER A 234 -6.66 8.53 15.54
CA SER A 234 -6.83 8.61 14.08
C SER A 234 -7.88 7.63 13.53
N ILE A 235 -8.82 7.19 14.37
CA ILE A 235 -9.89 6.25 14.01
C ILE A 235 -10.80 6.83 12.93
N ILE A 236 -11.21 5.99 11.99
CA ILE A 236 -12.13 6.36 10.91
C ILE A 236 -13.51 5.82 11.26
N ILE A 237 -14.39 6.69 11.74
CA ILE A 237 -15.78 6.35 12.07
C ILE A 237 -16.68 6.82 10.93
N SER A 238 -17.51 5.91 10.40
CA SER A 238 -18.48 6.27 9.36
C SER A 238 -19.49 7.29 9.90
N PRO A 239 -19.87 8.31 9.12
CA PRO A 239 -20.83 9.33 9.58
C PRO A 239 -22.26 8.77 9.74
N VAL A 240 -22.54 7.62 9.10
CA VAL A 240 -23.81 6.91 9.16
C VAL A 240 -23.50 5.44 9.48
N LYS A 241 -24.35 4.79 10.28
CA LYS A 241 -24.21 3.36 10.58
C LYS A 241 -24.24 2.54 9.31
N THR A 242 -23.33 1.59 9.18
CA THR A 242 -23.10 0.81 7.95
C THR A 242 -23.94 -0.46 7.87
N ASP A 243 -24.93 -0.62 8.75
CA ASP A 243 -25.89 -1.73 8.81
C ASP A 243 -27.03 -1.60 7.79
N THR A 244 -27.07 -0.49 7.05
CA THR A 244 -28.06 -0.21 6.00
C THR A 244 -27.38 -0.01 4.65
N TRP A 245 -28.11 -0.20 3.54
CA TRP A 245 -27.57 -0.06 2.19
C TRP A 245 -27.00 1.35 1.90
N TYR A 246 -27.70 2.40 2.37
CA TYR A 246 -27.26 3.78 2.21
C TYR A 246 -26.10 4.10 3.15
N GLY A 247 -26.12 3.55 4.36
CA GLY A 247 -25.04 3.66 5.33
C GLY A 247 -23.74 3.05 4.83
N GLU A 248 -23.79 1.84 4.27
CA GLU A 248 -22.64 1.18 3.63
C GLU A 248 -22.11 1.99 2.44
N THR A 249 -23.01 2.51 1.60
CA THR A 249 -22.62 3.37 0.48
C THR A 249 -21.84 4.59 0.96
N ILE A 250 -22.41 5.31 1.94
CA ILE A 250 -21.76 6.48 2.54
C ILE A 250 -20.44 6.06 3.21
N GLY A 251 -20.41 4.93 3.91
CA GLY A 251 -19.22 4.38 4.57
C GLY A 251 -18.07 4.10 3.61
N ILE A 252 -18.34 3.50 2.44
CA ILE A 252 -17.34 3.23 1.40
C ILE A 252 -16.77 4.54 0.84
N PHE A 253 -17.64 5.47 0.44
CA PHE A 253 -17.21 6.77 -0.11
C PHE A 253 -16.42 7.58 0.93
N TYR A 254 -16.97 7.69 2.13
CA TYR A 254 -16.34 8.41 3.24
C TYR A 254 -14.98 7.79 3.60
N GLY A 255 -14.89 6.47 3.66
CA GLY A 255 -13.64 5.77 3.93
C GLY A 255 -12.57 6.01 2.87
N PHE A 256 -12.94 5.93 1.59
CA PHE A 256 -12.04 6.24 0.48
C PHE A 256 -11.48 7.67 0.58
N PHE A 257 -12.35 8.66 0.79
CA PHE A 257 -11.91 10.05 0.93
C PHE A 257 -11.13 10.28 2.21
N THR A 258 -11.50 9.68 3.33
CA THR A 258 -10.79 9.86 4.60
C THR A 258 -9.38 9.28 4.53
N VAL A 259 -9.19 8.10 3.91
CA VAL A 259 -7.86 7.49 3.76
C VAL A 259 -6.98 8.25 2.77
N ASN A 260 -7.55 8.70 1.65
CA ASN A 260 -6.74 9.26 0.54
C ASN A 260 -6.65 10.79 0.54
N ILE A 261 -7.62 11.46 1.15
CA ILE A 261 -7.72 12.91 1.33
C ILE A 261 -8.08 13.19 2.81
N PRO A 262 -7.15 12.93 3.77
CA PRO A 262 -7.41 12.93 5.21
C PRO A 262 -7.59 14.33 5.81
N LEU A 263 -8.52 15.15 5.30
CA LEU A 263 -8.81 16.49 5.83
C LEU A 263 -9.32 16.45 7.27
N ASN A 264 -9.97 15.35 7.67
CA ASN A 264 -10.39 15.12 9.06
C ASN A 264 -9.20 15.08 10.04
N GLY A 265 -8.01 14.71 9.55
CA GLY A 265 -6.79 14.71 10.36
C GLY A 265 -6.28 16.10 10.73
N LEU A 266 -6.79 17.17 10.10
CA LEU A 266 -6.48 18.57 10.48
C LEU A 266 -6.92 18.90 11.91
N LYS A 267 -7.85 18.14 12.50
CA LYS A 267 -8.21 18.24 13.92
C LYS A 267 -7.03 17.93 14.86
N HIS A 268 -6.00 17.24 14.35
CA HIS A 268 -4.78 16.91 15.08
C HIS A 268 -3.58 17.78 14.65
N ILE A 269 -3.81 19.06 14.32
CA ILE A 269 -2.75 19.96 13.86
C ILE A 269 -1.57 20.10 14.85
N LEU A 270 -1.83 19.87 16.14
CA LEU A 270 -0.83 19.86 17.21
C LEU A 270 0.03 18.60 17.25
N SER A 271 -0.22 17.62 16.36
CA SER A 271 0.58 16.40 16.21
C SER A 271 1.39 16.46 14.92
N PRO A 272 2.66 16.92 14.94
CA PRO A 272 3.47 17.13 13.74
C PRO A 272 3.55 15.88 12.84
N GLN A 273 3.62 14.70 13.45
CA GLN A 273 3.62 13.41 12.75
C GLN A 273 2.36 13.18 11.88
N ILE A 274 1.18 13.59 12.37
CA ILE A 274 -0.09 13.44 11.64
C ILE A 274 -0.14 14.45 10.49
N VAL A 275 0.30 15.69 10.73
CA VAL A 275 0.35 16.73 9.70
C VAL A 275 1.28 16.35 8.54
N ILE A 276 2.48 15.85 8.85
CA ILE A 276 3.43 15.37 7.85
C ILE A 276 2.83 14.23 7.02
N PHE A 277 2.14 13.29 7.67
CA PHE A 277 1.42 12.22 6.98
C PHE A 277 0.33 12.77 6.04
N ILE A 278 -0.51 13.70 6.49
CA ILE A 278 -1.57 14.29 5.66
C ILE A 278 -0.95 14.93 4.42
N ILE A 279 0.10 15.73 4.57
CA ILE A 279 0.81 16.37 3.46
C ILE A 279 1.37 15.30 2.51
N TRP A 280 2.04 14.27 3.04
CA TRP A 280 2.58 13.16 2.25
C TRP A 280 1.47 12.46 1.44
N GLN A 281 0.33 12.16 2.09
CA GLN A 281 -0.78 11.45 1.48
C GLN A 281 -1.48 12.26 0.39
N LEU A 282 -1.72 13.56 0.63
CA LEU A 282 -2.34 14.46 -0.34
C LEU A 282 -1.46 14.63 -1.59
N LEU A 283 -0.16 14.85 -1.39
CA LEU A 283 0.80 15.00 -2.48
C LEU A 283 0.95 13.69 -3.27
N LEU A 284 1.03 12.54 -2.58
CA LEU A 284 1.08 11.24 -3.22
C LEU A 284 -0.17 10.99 -4.07
N PHE A 285 -1.36 11.20 -3.48
CA PHE A 285 -2.62 10.98 -4.18
C PHE A 285 -2.76 11.89 -5.40
N TYR A 286 -2.42 13.18 -5.28
CA TYR A 286 -2.43 14.12 -6.39
C TYR A 286 -1.51 13.71 -7.54
N ILE A 287 -0.24 13.38 -7.25
CA ILE A 287 0.71 12.98 -8.30
C ILE A 287 0.24 11.70 -9.00
N LEU A 288 -0.24 10.71 -8.25
CA LEU A 288 -0.77 9.48 -8.83
C LEU A 288 -2.02 9.74 -9.68
N LEU A 289 -2.89 10.67 -9.28
CA LEU A 289 -4.08 11.05 -10.03
C LEU A 289 -3.71 11.70 -11.37
N VAL A 290 -2.74 12.61 -11.38
CA VAL A 290 -2.23 13.25 -12.60
C VAL A 290 -1.59 12.21 -13.53
N ARG A 291 -0.79 11.30 -12.98
CA ARG A 291 -0.19 10.20 -13.76
C ARG A 291 -1.24 9.25 -14.33
N PHE A 292 -2.29 8.94 -13.55
CA PHE A 292 -3.40 8.13 -14.03
C PHE A 292 -4.15 8.80 -15.17
N ALA A 293 -4.41 10.11 -15.08
CA ALA A 293 -5.00 10.88 -16.18
C ALA A 293 -4.15 10.80 -17.46
N LYS A 294 -2.82 10.95 -17.32
CA LYS A 294 -1.87 10.83 -18.45
C LYS A 294 -1.88 9.45 -19.09
N CYS A 295 -1.83 8.38 -18.27
CA CYS A 295 -1.88 7.01 -18.78
C CYS A 295 -3.22 6.65 -19.43
N LEU A 296 -4.33 7.23 -18.96
CA LEU A 296 -5.66 7.03 -19.54
C LEU A 296 -5.80 7.70 -20.91
N ALA A 297 -5.20 8.89 -21.09
CA ALA A 297 -5.13 9.61 -22.35
C ALA A 297 -4.27 8.85 -23.37
N ASP A 298 -3.07 8.43 -22.97
CA ASP A 298 -2.08 7.79 -23.84
C ASP A 298 -1.95 6.27 -23.58
N ARG A 299 -3.08 5.56 -23.49
CA ARG A 299 -3.14 4.15 -23.04
C ARG A 299 -2.30 3.16 -23.86
N LYS A 300 -2.13 3.41 -25.17
CA LYS A 300 -1.29 2.55 -26.03
C LYS A 300 0.18 2.68 -25.65
N LYS A 301 0.61 3.91 -25.34
CA LYS A 301 1.99 4.23 -24.99
C LYS A 301 2.33 3.79 -23.56
N TYR A 302 1.41 3.91 -22.61
CA TYR A 302 1.62 3.63 -21.19
C TYR A 302 0.78 2.45 -20.67
N SER A 303 0.71 1.36 -21.43
CA SER A 303 -0.22 0.26 -21.13
C SER A 303 0.14 -0.52 -19.85
N LYS A 304 1.42 -0.75 -19.58
CA LYS A 304 1.90 -1.45 -18.38
C LYS A 304 1.79 -0.55 -17.14
N GLU A 305 2.04 0.75 -17.31
CA GLU A 305 1.91 1.75 -16.27
C GLU A 305 0.44 1.99 -15.91
N LEU A 306 -0.46 1.97 -16.91
CA LEU A 306 -1.89 2.01 -16.69
C LEU A 306 -2.36 0.80 -15.86
N LEU A 307 -1.85 -0.41 -16.13
CA LEU A 307 -2.13 -1.60 -15.31
C LEU A 307 -1.73 -1.37 -13.85
N VAL A 308 -0.52 -0.88 -13.59
CA VAL A 308 -0.06 -0.61 -12.22
C VAL A 308 -0.92 0.46 -11.54
N LEU A 309 -1.27 1.54 -12.24
CA LEU A 309 -2.12 2.60 -11.68
C LEU A 309 -3.55 2.10 -11.39
N LEU A 310 -4.11 1.24 -12.23
CA LEU A 310 -5.39 0.59 -11.95
C LEU A 310 -5.33 -0.28 -10.69
N ILE A 311 -4.25 -1.05 -10.51
CA ILE A 311 -4.03 -1.85 -9.29
C ILE A 311 -3.92 -0.94 -8.06
N ILE A 312 -3.16 0.16 -8.15
CA ILE A 312 -2.97 1.11 -7.04
C ILE A 312 -4.29 1.78 -6.66
N PHE A 313 -5.07 2.29 -7.63
CA PHE A 313 -6.35 2.94 -7.32
C PHE A 313 -7.41 1.95 -6.85
N ALA A 314 -7.45 0.73 -7.39
CA ALA A 314 -8.29 -0.34 -6.85
C ALA A 314 -7.88 -0.70 -5.41
N PHE A 315 -6.58 -0.77 -5.12
CA PHE A 315 -6.09 -0.93 -3.76
C PHE A 315 -6.52 0.24 -2.86
N PHE A 316 -6.45 1.50 -3.30
CA PHE A 316 -6.92 2.64 -2.52
C PHE A 316 -8.42 2.61 -2.22
N ILE A 317 -9.23 2.09 -3.15
CA ILE A 317 -10.67 1.86 -2.95
C ILE A 317 -10.89 0.79 -1.89
N VAL A 318 -10.27 -0.38 -2.05
CA VAL A 318 -10.35 -1.47 -1.07
C VAL A 318 -9.89 -0.98 0.30
N GLN A 319 -8.78 -0.25 0.35
CA GLN A 319 -8.27 0.36 1.56
C GLN A 319 -9.30 1.28 2.24
N GLY A 320 -10.04 2.09 1.47
CA GLY A 320 -11.13 2.90 2.00
C GLY A 320 -12.27 2.10 2.64
N VAL A 321 -12.51 0.86 2.20
CA VAL A 321 -13.54 -0.03 2.75
C VAL A 321 -13.09 -0.66 4.06
N PHE A 322 -11.86 -1.15 4.13
CA PHE A 322 -11.41 -2.03 5.22
C PHE A 322 -10.56 -1.36 6.29
N GLU A 323 -9.91 -0.21 6.03
CA GLU A 323 -8.99 0.36 7.02
C GLU A 323 -9.70 0.99 8.21
N PRO A 324 -9.31 0.63 9.45
CA PRO A 324 -9.89 1.19 10.66
C PRO A 324 -9.36 2.58 11.03
N ASP A 325 -8.11 2.88 10.65
CA ASP A 325 -7.41 4.10 11.05
C ASP A 325 -6.34 4.53 10.02
N LEU A 326 -5.91 5.79 10.10
CA LEU A 326 -4.92 6.36 9.17
C LEU A 326 -3.52 5.74 9.31
N GLY A 327 -3.11 5.32 10.51
CA GLY A 327 -1.78 4.73 10.73
C GLY A 327 -1.66 3.36 10.09
N THR A 328 -2.67 2.51 10.25
CA THR A 328 -2.76 1.20 9.58
C THR A 328 -2.83 1.38 8.07
N ALA A 329 -3.57 2.39 7.59
CA ALA A 329 -3.61 2.71 6.16
C ALA A 329 -2.22 3.06 5.58
N VAL A 330 -1.42 3.86 6.29
CA VAL A 330 -0.04 4.15 5.86
C VAL A 330 0.81 2.89 5.80
N ARG A 331 0.76 2.09 6.87
CA ARG A 331 1.51 0.84 6.97
C ARG A 331 1.21 -0.07 5.78
N HIS A 332 -0.06 -0.29 5.46
CA HIS A 332 -0.46 -1.11 4.31
C HIS A 332 -0.05 -0.48 2.96
N LYS A 333 -0.05 0.85 2.82
CA LYS A 333 0.51 1.52 1.63
C LYS A 333 2.01 1.25 1.47
N MET A 334 2.76 1.13 2.56
CA MET A 334 4.18 0.74 2.51
C MET A 334 4.36 -0.70 2.01
N GLY A 335 3.43 -1.60 2.36
CA GLY A 335 3.38 -2.95 1.80
C GLY A 335 3.21 -2.99 0.28
N VAL A 336 2.58 -1.97 -0.33
CA VAL A 336 2.44 -1.87 -1.81
C VAL A 336 3.38 -0.83 -2.44
N PHE A 337 4.38 -0.37 -1.69
CA PHE A 337 5.30 0.69 -2.13
C PHE A 337 6.07 0.38 -3.43
N PRO A 338 6.42 -0.86 -3.80
CA PRO A 338 7.05 -1.14 -5.10
C PRO A 338 6.21 -0.64 -6.28
N LEU A 339 4.89 -0.84 -6.22
CA LEU A 339 3.96 -0.37 -7.24
C LEU A 339 3.92 1.17 -7.27
N ILE A 340 3.88 1.80 -6.09
CA ILE A 340 3.89 3.26 -5.95
C ILE A 340 5.20 3.84 -6.51
N TYR A 341 6.34 3.28 -6.12
CA TYR A 341 7.66 3.70 -6.57
C TYR A 341 7.79 3.62 -8.09
N PHE A 342 7.36 2.50 -8.69
CA PHE A 342 7.28 2.38 -10.15
C PHE A 342 6.36 3.43 -10.78
N ALA A 343 5.16 3.61 -10.23
CA ALA A 343 4.21 4.61 -10.73
C ALA A 343 4.75 6.04 -10.66
N LEU A 344 5.58 6.38 -9.67
CA LEU A 344 6.20 7.71 -9.56
C LEU A 344 7.35 7.93 -10.55
N TYR A 345 8.06 6.89 -10.98
CA TYR A 345 9.30 6.99 -11.75
C TYR A 345 9.31 6.29 -13.11
N TYR A 346 8.20 5.70 -13.57
CA TYR A 346 8.16 4.94 -14.83
C TYR A 346 8.74 5.69 -16.05
N GLU A 347 8.65 7.02 -16.08
CA GLU A 347 9.21 7.84 -17.17
C GLU A 347 10.73 7.85 -17.17
N SER A 348 11.36 7.84 -15.98
CA SER A 348 12.81 7.72 -15.84
C SER A 348 13.26 6.33 -16.28
N PHE A 349 12.59 5.28 -15.82
CA PHE A 349 12.94 3.90 -16.17
C PHE A 349 12.73 3.59 -17.66
N ARG A 350 11.83 4.32 -18.33
CA ARG A 350 11.65 4.17 -19.77
C ARG A 350 12.76 4.84 -20.59
N LYS A 351 13.35 5.94 -20.12
CA LYS A 351 14.46 6.61 -20.82
C LYS A 351 15.72 5.74 -20.88
N GLU A 352 15.95 4.90 -19.87
CA GLU A 352 17.03 3.91 -19.86
C GLU A 352 16.76 2.70 -20.78
N LEU A 353 15.52 2.55 -21.23
CA LEU A 353 15.01 1.43 -22.01
C LEU A 353 14.81 1.75 -23.50
N GLN A 354 15.07 3.00 -23.91
CA GLN A 354 15.09 3.49 -25.29
C GLN A 354 16.53 3.80 -25.68
#